data_AF-A0A060YZP3-F1
#
_entry.id   AF-A0A060YZP3-F1
#
_cell.length_a   1.000
_cell.length_b   1.000
_cell.length_c   1.000
_cell.angle_alpha   90.00
_cell.angle_beta   90.00
_cell.angle_gamma   90.00
#
_symmetry.space_group_name_H-M   'P 1'
#
loop_
_entity.id
_entity.type
_entity.pdbx_description
1 polymer ?
#
loop_
_entity_poly.entity_id
_entity_poly.type
_entity_poly.pdbx_seq_one_letter_code
_entity_poly.pdbx_strand_id
1 'polypeptide(L)' 'MFPALGFGAKLPPDGQVSHEFPLNGNIENPYCNGIDGILEAYHESLKTVQLYGPTNFAPVVNHVAR' A
#
# COMPACT_ATOMS: atom_id res chain seq x y z
N MET A 1 -13.29 5.21 -9.16
CA MET A 1 -12.22 4.32 -8.64
C MET A 1 -11.04 5.17 -8.24
N PHE A 2 -10.32 4.82 -7.18
CA PHE A 2 -9.19 5.59 -6.65
C PHE A 2 -7.99 4.68 -6.40
N PRO A 3 -6.78 5.00 -6.88
CA PRO A 3 -5.60 4.24 -6.50
C PRO A 3 -5.28 4.49 -5.02
N ALA A 4 -4.99 3.42 -4.28
CA ALA A 4 -4.61 3.49 -2.88
C ALA A 4 -3.28 2.77 -2.66
N LEU A 5 -2.30 3.49 -2.12
CA LEU A 5 -0.94 2.99 -1.90
C LEU A 5 -0.57 3.11 -0.42
N GLY A 6 0.16 2.13 0.09
CA GLY A 6 0.84 2.17 1.39
C GLY A 6 2.36 2.27 1.23
N PHE A 7 3.05 2.68 2.30
CA PHE A 7 4.52 2.71 2.35
C PHE A 7 5.01 2.44 3.78
N GLY A 8 6.23 1.91 3.91
CA GLY A 8 6.87 1.73 5.22
C GLY A 8 6.37 0.50 5.97
N ALA A 9 6.19 -0.62 5.26
CA ALA A 9 5.80 -1.88 5.89
C ALA A 9 6.61 -3.04 5.34
N LYS A 10 6.72 -4.11 6.13
CA LYS A 10 7.20 -5.40 5.66
C LYS A 10 6.02 -6.21 5.13
N LEU A 11 6.11 -6.65 3.89
CA LEU A 11 5.04 -7.38 3.22
C LEU A 11 5.20 -8.89 3.42
N PRO A 12 4.11 -9.65 3.59
CA PRO A 12 4.15 -11.10 3.54
C PRO A 12 4.43 -11.59 2.10
N PRO A 13 4.92 -12.83 1.93
CA PRO A 13 5.26 -13.80 2.98
C PRO A 13 6.70 -13.67 3.50
N ASP A 14 7.56 -12.95 2.80
CA ASP A 14 9.01 -12.91 3.04
C ASP A 14 9.47 -11.80 3.99
N GLY A 15 8.57 -10.88 4.35
CA GLY A 15 8.88 -9.76 5.24
C GLY A 15 9.76 -8.71 4.59
N GLN A 16 9.78 -8.62 3.26
CA GLN A 16 10.53 -7.58 2.54
C GLN A 16 9.95 -6.20 2.85
N VAL A 17 10.83 -5.25 3.16
CA VAL A 17 10.45 -3.85 3.38
C VAL A 17 10.03 -3.23 2.05
N SER A 18 8.79 -2.74 2.00
CA SER A 18 8.28 -1.96 0.90
C SER A 18 7.98 -0.52 1.32
N HIS A 19 8.43 0.41 0.49
CA HIS A 19 8.11 1.83 0.56
C HIS A 19 7.06 2.23 -0.49
N GLU A 20 6.46 1.26 -1.18
CA GLU A 20 5.31 1.43 -2.06
C GLU A 20 4.63 0.07 -2.30
N PHE A 21 3.36 -0.04 -1.95
CA PHE A 21 2.58 -1.23 -2.26
C PHE A 21 1.10 -0.89 -2.44
N PRO A 22 0.36 -1.66 -3.25
CA PRO A 22 -1.08 -1.49 -3.39
C PRO A 22 -1.76 -1.78 -2.04
N LEU A 23 -2.54 -0.83 -1.53
CA LEU A 23 -3.21 -0.98 -0.23
C LEU A 23 -4.18 -2.18 -0.23
N ASN A 24 -4.78 -2.47 -1.38
CA ASN A 24 -5.68 -3.61 -1.58
C ASN A 24 -4.94 -4.95 -1.83
N GLY A 25 -3.61 -4.97 -1.81
CA GLY A 25 -2.80 -6.18 -2.04
C GLY A 25 -2.71 -6.65 -3.50
N ASN A 26 -3.36 -5.97 -4.45
CA ASN A 26 -3.35 -6.36 -5.86
C ASN A 26 -2.28 -5.55 -6.63
N ILE A 27 -1.16 -6.19 -6.95
CA ILE A 27 -0.02 -5.59 -7.66
C ILE A 27 -0.39 -5.19 -9.09
N GLU A 28 -1.33 -5.89 -9.73
CA GLU A 28 -1.78 -5.57 -11.08
C GLU A 28 -2.78 -4.41 -11.10
N ASN A 29 -3.48 -4.15 -9.98
CA ASN A 29 -4.52 -3.14 -9.90
C ASN A 29 -4.65 -2.50 -8.50
N PRO A 30 -4.03 -1.33 -8.25
CA PRO A 30 -4.10 -0.64 -6.96
C PRO A 30 -5.42 0.12 -6.73
N TYR A 31 -6.39 0.04 -7.63
CA TYR A 31 -7.61 0.84 -7.56
C TYR A 31 -8.66 0.22 -6.62
N CYS A 32 -9.21 1.07 -5.76
CA CYS A 32 -10.30 0.78 -4.85
C CYS A 32 -11.62 1.40 -5.35
N ASN A 33 -12.73 0.73 -5.02
CA ASN A 33 -14.08 1.17 -5.39
C ASN A 33 -14.63 2.18 -4.38
N GLY A 34 -14.41 3.46 -4.67
CA GLY A 34 -14.89 4.55 -3.81
C GLY A 34 -14.15 4.62 -2.48
N ILE A 35 -14.68 5.41 -1.54
CA ILE A 35 -14.10 5.58 -0.20
C ILE A 35 -14.24 4.31 0.62
N ASP A 36 -15.37 3.63 0.53
CA ASP A 36 -15.61 2.39 1.27
C ASP A 36 -14.57 1.31 0.91
N GLY A 37 -14.23 1.16 -0.38
CA GLY A 37 -13.18 0.25 -0.81
C GLY A 37 -11.78 0.64 -0.32
N ILE A 38 -11.49 1.95 -0.14
CA ILE A 38 -10.23 2.40 0.45
C ILE A 38 -10.18 2.01 1.93
N LEU A 39 -11.27 2.21 2.67
CA LEU A 39 -11.36 1.86 4.10
C LEU A 39 -11.23 0.36 4.32
N GLU A 40 -11.87 -0.46 3.49
CA GLU A 40 -11.72 -1.91 3.50
C GLU A 40 -10.27 -2.32 3.27
N ALA A 41 -9.64 -1.82 2.19
CA ALA A 41 -8.24 -2.09 1.89
C ALA A 41 -7.29 -1.65 3.02
N TYR A 42 -7.55 -0.50 3.63
CA TYR A 42 -6.79 -0.02 4.79
C TYR A 42 -6.88 -0.98 5.99
N HIS A 43 -8.09 -1.42 6.34
CA HIS A 43 -8.29 -2.35 7.45
C HIS A 43 -7.65 -3.71 7.21
N GLU A 44 -7.71 -4.23 5.99
CA GLU A 44 -7.06 -5.49 5.63
C GLU A 44 -5.54 -5.36 5.59
N SER A 45 -5.01 -4.26 5.05
CA SER A 45 -3.58 -3.99 5.04
C SER A 45 -2.99 -3.98 6.46
N LEU A 46 -3.65 -3.31 7.42
CA LEU A 46 -3.21 -3.28 8.81
C LEU A 46 -3.12 -4.66 9.49
N LYS A 47 -3.91 -5.64 9.05
CA LYS A 47 -3.87 -7.02 9.59
C LYS A 47 -2.80 -7.88 8.96
N THR A 48 -2.39 -7.55 7.74
CA THR A 48 -1.58 -8.41 6.87
C THR A 48 -0.12 -7.99 6.80
N VAL A 49 0.16 -6.69 6.86
CA VAL A 49 1.52 -6.16 6.83
C VAL A 49 2.10 -6.04 8.23
N GLN A 50 3.42 -6.12 8.35
CA GLN A 50 4.12 -5.73 9.57
C GLN A 50 4.56 -4.26 9.45
N LEU A 51 4.05 -3.40 10.35
CA LEU A 51 4.44 -1.98 10.40
C LEU A 51 5.95 -1.84 10.61
N TYR A 52 6.59 -0.95 9.83
CA TYR A 52 8.04 -0.83 9.84
C TYR A 52 8.50 0.60 9.48
N GLY A 53 9.81 0.81 9.37
CA GLY A 53 10.42 2.07 8.97
C GLY A 53 11.69 1.87 8.13
N PRO A 54 12.35 2.93 7.66
CA PRO A 54 12.06 4.34 7.91
C PRO A 54 10.84 4.85 7.15
N THR A 55 10.47 6.10 7.38
CA THR A 55 9.48 6.81 6.56
C THR A 55 10.17 7.33 5.30
N ASN A 56 9.78 6.84 4.12
CA ASN A 56 10.33 7.28 2.83
C ASN A 56 9.20 7.47 1.81
N PHE A 57 8.92 8.72 1.44
CA PHE A 57 7.85 9.06 0.50
C PHE A 57 8.28 9.00 -0.97
N ALA A 58 9.59 9.00 -1.26
CA ALA A 58 10.09 9.17 -2.62
C ALA A 58 9.52 8.14 -3.61
N PRO A 59 9.37 6.83 -3.28
CA PRO A 59 8.76 5.87 -4.20
C PRO A 59 7.33 6.24 -4.60
N VAL A 60 6.44 6.44 -3.62
CA VAL A 60 5.04 6.82 -3.86
C VAL A 60 4.93 8.12 -4.68
N VAL A 61 5.73 9.14 -4.35
CA VAL A 61 5.72 10.42 -5.08
C VAL A 61 6.19 10.23 -6.52
N ASN A 62 7.27 9.48 -6.75
CA ASN A 62 7.79 9.23 -8.08
C ASN A 62 6.84 8.38 -8.94
N HIS A 63 6.06 7.49 -8.32
CA HIS A 63 5.03 6.71 -9.01
C HIS A 63 3.92 7.62 -9.53
N VAL A 64 3.38 8.51 -8.69
CA VAL A 64 2.24 9.36 -9.05
C VAL A 64 2.61 10.59 -9.88
N ALA A 65 3.88 10.99 -9.89
CA ALA A 65 4.38 12.13 -10.67
C ALA A 65 4.67 11.80 -12.15
N ARG A 66 4.55 10.52 -12.55
CA ARG A 66 4.68 10.06 -13.93
C ARG A 66 3.33 10.03 -14.62
#